data_AF-A0A9Q1IRD3-F1
#
_entry.id   AF-A0A9Q1IRD3-F1
#
_cell.length_a   1.000
_cell.length_b   1.000
_cell.length_c   1.000
_cell.angle_alpha   90.00
_cell.angle_beta   90.00
_cell.angle_gamma   90.00
#
_symmetry.space_group_name_H-M   'P 1'
#
loop_
_entity.id
_entity.type
_entity.pdbx_description
1 polymer ?
#
loop_
_entity_poly.entity_id
_entity_poly.type
_entity_poly.pdbx_seq_one_letter_code
_entity_poly.pdbx_strand_id
1 'polypeptide(L)' 'MKEDRKNAVDVNKKLYAIYDTSANEPGNMSFVKETVDKLLKGYDIRLRPDFGGAPVAVGMSIDVASIDMVSEVNMG' A
#
# COMPACT_ATOMS: atom_id res chain seq x y z
N MET A 1 3.15 -48.41 23.44
CA MET A 1 2.13 -48.55 22.38
C MET A 1 0.99 -47.52 22.45
N LYS A 2 0.33 -47.27 23.60
CA LYS A 2 -0.70 -46.20 23.69
C LYS A 2 -0.12 -44.79 23.87
N GLU A 3 1.04 -44.67 24.50
CA GLU A 3 1.68 -43.39 24.82
C GLU A 3 2.37 -42.74 23.60
N ASP A 4 2.98 -43.56 22.74
CA ASP A 4 3.67 -43.11 21.51
C ASP A 4 2.74 -42.40 20.53
N ARG A 5 1.46 -42.79 20.49
CA ARG A 5 0.44 -42.17 19.63
C ARG A 5 -0.02 -40.80 20.11
N LYS A 6 0.00 -40.53 21.42
CA LYS A 6 -0.36 -39.22 21.97
C LYS A 6 0.70 -38.19 21.61
N ASN A 7 1.97 -38.57 21.74
CA ASN A 7 3.10 -37.71 21.39
C ASN A 7 3.02 -37.26 19.92
N ALA A 8 2.72 -38.17 18.97
CA ALA A 8 2.59 -37.80 17.56
C ALA A 8 1.43 -36.82 17.28
N VAL A 9 0.31 -36.95 17.98
CA VAL A 9 -0.83 -36.02 17.88
C VAL A 9 -0.46 -34.65 18.44
N ASP A 10 0.27 -34.61 19.57
CA ASP A 10 0.74 -33.37 20.17
C ASP A 10 1.77 -32.65 19.28
N VAL A 11 2.66 -33.41 18.63
CA VAL A 11 3.64 -32.85 17.69
C VAL A 11 2.93 -32.24 16.47
N ASN A 12 1.94 -32.92 15.90
CA ASN A 12 1.17 -32.40 14.77
C ASN A 12 0.36 -31.16 15.17
N LYS A 13 -0.27 -31.16 16.34
CA LYS A 13 -0.98 -29.99 16.87
C LYS A 13 -0.05 -28.79 17.03
N LYS A 14 1.18 -29.01 17.48
CA LYS A 14 2.21 -27.97 17.59
C LYS A 14 2.66 -27.44 16.22
N LEU A 15 2.80 -28.32 15.22
CA LEU A 15 3.11 -27.94 13.84
C LEU A 15 2.01 -27.07 13.22
N TYR A 16 0.73 -27.43 13.41
CA TYR A 16 -0.40 -26.62 12.94
C TYR A 16 -0.43 -25.23 13.61
N ALA A 17 -0.21 -25.16 14.93
CA ALA A 17 -0.15 -23.89 15.63
C ALA A 17 0.99 -22.98 15.14
N ILE A 18 2.15 -23.55 14.78
CA ILE A 18 3.27 -22.79 14.21
C ILE A 18 2.91 -22.26 12.81
N TYR A 19 2.28 -23.08 11.97
CA TYR A 19 1.83 -22.66 10.63
C TYR A 19 0.81 -21.52 10.70
N ASP A 20 -0.22 -21.66 11.54
CA ASP A 20 -1.24 -20.61 11.75
C ASP A 20 -0.63 -19.32 12.29
N THR A 21 0.34 -19.41 13.20
CA THR A 21 1.05 -18.23 13.72
C THR A 21 1.89 -17.55 12.63
N SER A 22 2.59 -18.33 11.79
CA SER A 22 3.40 -17.79 10.68
C SER A 22 2.57 -17.16 9.56
N ALA A 23 1.40 -17.74 9.25
CA ALA A 23 0.49 -17.24 8.23
C ALA A 23 -0.29 -16.00 8.69
N ASN A 24 -0.41 -15.82 10.01
CA ASN A 24 -1.15 -14.74 10.63
C ASN A 24 -0.25 -13.74 11.37
N GLU A 25 1.07 -13.79 11.13
CA GLU A 25 1.91 -12.67 11.52
C GLU A 25 1.37 -11.43 10.80
N PRO A 26 1.24 -10.29 11.50
CA PRO A 26 0.92 -9.03 10.86
C PRO A 26 2.16 -8.65 10.05
N GLY A 27 2.36 -9.30 8.90
CA GLY A 27 3.48 -9.11 8.01
C GLY A 27 3.55 -7.65 7.57
N ASN A 28 4.58 -7.30 6.82
CA ASN A 28 4.90 -5.94 6.35
C ASN A 28 3.67 -5.06 5.97
N MET A 29 2.59 -5.67 5.49
CA MET A 29 1.30 -5.03 5.20
C MET A 29 0.59 -4.37 6.38
N SER A 30 0.67 -4.90 7.61
CA SER A 30 0.07 -4.27 8.79
C SER A 30 0.68 -2.89 9.06
N PHE A 31 2.01 -2.81 8.95
CA PHE A 31 2.80 -1.60 9.10
C PHE A 31 2.56 -0.62 7.95
N VAL A 32 2.51 -1.11 6.71
CA VAL A 32 2.16 -0.29 5.54
C VAL A 32 0.76 0.32 5.73
N LYS A 33 -0.22 -0.48 6.16
CA LYS A 33 -1.59 0.00 6.41
C LYS A 33 -1.60 1.09 7.48
N GLU A 34 -0.99 0.84 8.64
CA GLU A 34 -0.94 1.82 9.72
C GLU A 34 -0.27 3.13 9.27
N THR A 35 0.78 3.04 8.45
CA THR A 35 1.49 4.20 7.92
C THR A 35 0.60 5.02 6.99
N VAL A 36 -0.09 4.38 6.04
CA VAL A 36 -1.02 5.06 5.13
C VAL A 36 -2.19 5.68 5.90
N ASP A 37 -2.75 4.96 6.88
CA ASP A 37 -3.82 5.49 7.73
C ASP A 37 -3.39 6.77 8.47
N LYS A 38 -2.14 6.85 8.93
CA LYS A 38 -1.59 8.05 9.58
C LYS A 38 -1.37 9.21 8.61
N LEU A 39 -0.93 8.95 7.37
CA LEU A 39 -0.74 10.00 6.36
C LEU A 39 -2.06 10.71 6.01
N LEU A 40 -3.17 9.96 5.99
CA LEU A 40 -4.48 10.48 5.61
C LEU A 40 -5.25 11.10 6.78
N LYS A 41 -4.92 10.72 8.03
CA LYS A 41 -5.60 11.23 9.22
C LYS A 41 -5.34 12.73 9.40
N GLY A 42 -6.39 13.54 9.25
CA GLY A 42 -6.34 14.99 9.46
C GLY A 42 -5.77 15.77 8.27
N TYR A 43 -5.57 15.13 7.12
CA TYR A 43 -5.16 15.80 5.88
C TYR A 43 -6.31 16.66 5.33
N ASP A 44 -6.14 17.98 5.25
CA ASP A 44 -7.10 18.89 4.61
C ASP A 44 -6.73 19.10 3.14
N ILE A 45 -7.45 18.42 2.25
CA ILE A 45 -7.24 18.46 0.79
C ILE A 45 -7.39 19.87 0.17
N ARG A 46 -7.95 20.85 0.91
CA ARG A 46 -8.20 22.21 0.41
C ARG A 46 -7.00 23.13 0.63
N LEU A 47 -6.07 22.74 1.49
CA LEU A 47 -4.86 23.52 1.75
C LEU A 47 -3.74 23.03 0.84
N ARG A 48 -3.12 23.96 0.10
CA ARG A 48 -1.87 23.65 -0.61
C ARG A 48 -0.75 23.37 0.40
N PRO A 49 0.29 22.60 0.04
CA PRO A 49 1.52 22.53 0.81
C PRO A 49 2.08 23.93 1.10
N ASP A 50 2.67 24.12 2.27
CA ASP A 50 3.21 25.40 2.75
C ASP A 50 2.19 26.57 2.67
N PHE A 51 0.95 26.32 3.11
CA PHE A 51 -0.11 27.33 3.13
C PHE A 51 0.28 28.55 3.98
N GLY A 52 0.29 29.74 3.37
CA GLY A 52 0.76 30.98 3.98
C GLY A 52 2.28 31.21 3.91
N GLY A 53 3.05 30.22 3.43
CA GLY A 53 4.49 30.30 3.20
C GLY A 53 4.86 30.53 1.73
N ALA A 54 6.04 30.03 1.36
CA ALA A 54 6.58 30.14 0.01
C ALA A 54 5.71 29.40 -1.03
N PRO A 55 5.82 29.75 -2.33
CA PRO A 55 5.20 29.00 -3.39
C PRO A 55 5.74 27.57 -3.48
N VAL A 56 4.86 26.59 -3.74
CA VAL A 56 5.25 25.21 -4.04
C VAL A 56 5.65 25.08 -5.52
N ALA A 57 6.84 24.52 -5.79
CA ALA A 57 7.28 24.26 -7.14
C ALA A 57 6.59 23.00 -7.69
N VAL A 58 5.99 23.10 -8.89
CA VAL A 58 5.38 21.97 -9.60
C VAL A 58 6.25 21.61 -10.80
N GLY A 59 6.83 20.42 -10.78
CA GLY A 59 7.53 19.85 -11.92
C GLY A 59 6.52 19.22 -12.89
N MET A 60 6.54 19.65 -14.15
CA MET A 60 5.67 19.10 -15.20
C MET A 60 6.48 18.18 -16.12
N SER A 61 5.90 17.03 -16.48
CA SER A 61 6.43 16.11 -17.50
C SER A 61 5.30 15.70 -18.42
N ILE A 62 5.53 15.80 -19.72
CA ILE A 62 4.55 15.45 -20.75
C ILE A 62 5.17 14.35 -21.61
N ASP A 63 4.47 13.22 -21.70
CA ASP A 63 4.77 12.15 -22.65
C ASP A 63 3.67 12.11 -23.71
N VAL A 64 4.06 12.24 -24.99
CA VAL A 64 3.12 12.35 -26.10
C VAL A 64 3.09 11.02 -26.85
N ALA A 65 1.95 10.33 -26.76
CA ALA A 65 1.76 9.06 -27.44
C ALA A 65 1.57 9.24 -28.96
N SER A 66 0.73 10.18 -29.38
CA SER A 66 0.45 10.52 -30.78
C SER A 66 -0.01 11.96 -30.94
N ILE A 67 0.11 12.47 -32.16
CA ILE A 67 -0.59 13.67 -32.61
C ILE A 67 -1.57 13.19 -33.68
N ASP A 68 -2.87 13.36 -33.42
CA ASP A 68 -3.90 12.71 -34.23
C ASP A 68 -4.11 13.42 -35.58
N MET A 69 -4.58 14.66 -35.57
CA MET A 69 -4.78 15.46 -36.79
C MET A 69 -4.48 16.93 -36.49
N VAL A 70 -3.85 17.59 -37.46
CA VAL A 70 -3.61 19.04 -37.43
C VAL A 70 -4.57 19.70 -38.42
N SER A 71 -5.43 20.61 -37.94
CA SER A 71 -6.44 21.29 -38.76
C SER A 71 -5.93 22.66 -39.23
N GLU A 72 -6.07 22.91 -40.53
CA GLU A 72 -5.77 24.22 -41.14
C GLU A 72 -6.94 25.22 -41.04
N VAL A 73 -8.15 24.74 -40.72
CA VAL A 73 -9.38 25.54 -40.75
C VAL A 73 -9.85 25.94 -39.35
N ASN A 74 -9.65 25.07 -38.34
CA ASN A 74 -10.27 25.24 -37.03
C ASN A 74 -9.56 26.26 -36.12
N MET A 75 -8.44 26.83 -36.58
CA MET A 75 -7.63 27.81 -35.86
C MET A 75 -7.67 29.22 -36.51
N GLY A 76 -8.51 29.41 -37.54
CA GLY A 76 -8.63 30.65 -38.32
C GLY A 76 -9.72 31.61 -37.84
#